data_AF-A0A946YZQ6-F1
#
_entry.id   AF-A0A946YZQ6-F1
#
_cell.length_a   1.000
_cell.length_b   1.000
_cell.length_c   1.000
_cell.angle_alpha   90.00
_cell.angle_beta   90.00
_cell.angle_gamma   90.00
#
_symmetry.space_group_name_H-M   'P 1'
#
loop_
_entity.id
_entity.type
_entity.pdbx_description
1 polymer ?
#
loop_
_entity_poly.entity_id
_entity_poly.type
_entity_poly.pdbx_seq_one_letter_code
_entity_poly.pdbx_strand_id
1 'polypeptide(L)'
;MSTEWVRIDPGELPVGRVTTVVANRRALCVARTEDGWGVLDNRCPHQGGPLGEGRIEDGFVVCPWHAYEYDPIDGTPPEGYGDAAPCFAVEERDDGLYVELPIVEETVSIMDQMVDVMTDWGVDTVFGMVGHSNLGLADAFRKAEADGRLRYFGIRHEGAGAFAASGYAKASGKPAACFSIAGPGATNLLTGLWDAKADRV
;
A
#
# COMPACT_ATOMS: atom_id res chain seq x y z
N MET A 1 -21.42 -3.75 3.87
CA MET A 1 -20.08 -3.82 3.25
C MET A 1 -19.75 -5.29 3.13
N SER A 2 -19.22 -5.73 1.99
CA SER A 2 -18.76 -7.10 1.84
C SER A 2 -17.50 -7.32 2.71
N THR A 3 -17.39 -8.49 3.31
CA THR A 3 -16.27 -8.88 4.15
C THR A 3 -15.65 -10.16 3.61
N GLU A 4 -14.39 -10.40 3.96
CA GLU A 4 -13.68 -11.65 3.66
C GLU A 4 -12.88 -12.12 4.87
N TRP A 5 -12.76 -13.44 5.01
CA TRP A 5 -11.91 -14.07 6.03
C TRP A 5 -10.49 -14.18 5.50
N VAL A 6 -9.57 -13.42 6.07
CA VAL A 6 -8.16 -13.40 5.68
C VAL A 6 -7.35 -14.17 6.73
N ARG A 7 -6.56 -15.15 6.28
CA ARG A 7 -5.62 -15.84 7.17
C ARG A 7 -4.50 -14.87 7.56
N ILE A 8 -4.20 -14.81 8.85
CA ILE A 8 -3.13 -14.01 9.44
C ILE A 8 -2.15 -14.91 10.18
N ASP A 9 -0.90 -14.45 10.29
CA ASP A 9 0.16 -15.12 11.04
C ASP A 9 0.77 -14.13 12.04
N PRO A 10 0.40 -14.20 13.33
CA PRO A 10 1.01 -13.39 14.36
C PRO A 10 2.38 -13.92 14.83
N GLY A 11 2.85 -15.05 14.27
CA GLY A 11 4.02 -15.78 14.78
C GLY A 11 3.77 -16.40 16.15
N GLU A 12 4.85 -16.72 16.86
CA GLU A 12 4.78 -17.17 18.25
C GLU A 12 4.47 -15.97 19.16
N LEU A 13 3.18 -15.74 19.45
CA LEU A 13 2.72 -14.67 20.34
C LEU A 13 2.29 -15.23 21.71
N PRO A 14 3.06 -14.98 22.80
CA PRO A 14 2.68 -15.41 24.14
C PRO A 14 1.39 -14.73 24.62
N VAL A 15 0.65 -15.41 25.50
CA VAL A 15 -0.49 -14.82 26.22
C VAL A 15 -0.06 -13.55 26.97
N GLY A 16 -0.88 -12.50 26.90
CA GLY A 16 -0.58 -11.19 27.46
C GLY A 16 0.27 -10.29 26.56
N ARG A 17 0.40 -10.60 25.26
CA ARG A 17 1.16 -9.80 24.29
C ARG A 17 0.30 -9.36 23.11
N VAL A 18 0.76 -8.30 22.45
CA VAL A 18 0.25 -7.84 21.16
C VAL A 18 1.37 -7.85 20.12
N THR A 19 0.99 -7.94 18.85
CA THR A 19 1.88 -7.75 17.70
C THR A 19 1.15 -7.05 16.57
N THR A 20 1.91 -6.50 15.62
CA THR A 20 1.34 -5.94 14.39
C THR A 20 1.36 -6.99 13.28
N VAL A 21 0.21 -7.25 12.67
CA VAL A 21 0.10 -8.04 11.44
C VAL A 21 -0.48 -7.17 10.33
N VAL A 22 0.06 -7.26 9.12
CA VAL A 22 -0.49 -6.56 7.95
C VAL A 22 -1.28 -7.56 7.10
N ALA A 23 -2.57 -7.29 6.92
CA ALA A 23 -3.47 -8.10 6.11
C ALA A 23 -4.46 -7.21 5.35
N ASN A 24 -4.74 -7.55 4.10
CA ASN A 24 -5.61 -6.79 3.20
C ASN A 24 -5.34 -5.27 3.20
N ARG A 25 -4.05 -4.89 3.15
CA ARG A 25 -3.55 -3.49 3.19
C ARG A 25 -3.91 -2.71 4.47
N ARG A 26 -4.31 -3.40 5.54
CA ARG A 26 -4.53 -2.85 6.88
C ARG A 26 -3.47 -3.36 7.83
N ALA A 27 -3.00 -2.48 8.72
CA ALA A 27 -2.23 -2.90 9.88
C ALA A 27 -3.23 -3.23 11.00
N LEU A 28 -3.05 -4.40 11.61
CA LEU A 28 -3.89 -4.93 12.68
C LEU A 28 -3.07 -5.09 13.94
N CYS A 29 -3.64 -4.73 15.08
CA CYS A 29 -3.14 -5.13 16.39
C CYS A 29 -3.74 -6.49 16.73
N VAL A 30 -2.91 -7.54 16.74
CA VAL A 30 -3.32 -8.88 17.14
C VAL A 30 -2.92 -9.08 18.61
N ALA A 31 -3.90 -9.29 19.47
CA ALA A 31 -3.75 -9.53 20.90
C ALA A 31 -3.95 -11.01 21.23
N ARG A 32 -3.04 -11.58 22.02
CA ARG A 32 -3.23 -12.90 22.62
C ARG A 32 -3.66 -12.74 24.07
N THR A 33 -4.90 -13.09 24.38
CA THR A 33 -5.46 -13.06 25.74
C THR A 33 -5.52 -14.47 26.34
N GLU A 34 -5.87 -14.58 27.63
CA GLU A 34 -6.14 -15.89 28.26
C GLU A 34 -7.36 -16.58 27.64
N ASP A 35 -8.37 -15.79 27.24
CA ASP A 35 -9.64 -16.28 26.70
C ASP A 35 -9.62 -16.53 25.19
N GLY A 36 -8.58 -16.10 24.48
CA GLY A 36 -8.51 -16.28 23.03
C GLY A 36 -7.64 -15.26 22.31
N TRP A 37 -8.15 -14.85 21.15
CA TRP A 37 -7.52 -13.87 20.27
C TRP A 37 -8.41 -12.64 20.16
N GLY A 38 -7.77 -11.48 20.14
CA GLY A 38 -8.40 -10.20 19.85
C GLY A 38 -7.71 -9.56 18.65
N VAL A 39 -8.48 -8.92 17.76
CA VAL A 39 -7.91 -8.23 16.61
C VAL A 39 -8.53 -6.85 16.49
N LEU A 40 -7.71 -5.82 16.66
CA LEU A 40 -8.12 -4.42 16.54
C LEU A 40 -7.47 -3.77 15.31
N ASP A 41 -8.03 -2.64 14.87
CA ASP A 41 -7.31 -1.74 13.98
C ASP A 41 -6.03 -1.27 14.69
N ASN A 42 -4.89 -1.32 14.01
CA ASN A 42 -3.63 -0.96 14.64
C ASN A 42 -3.56 0.54 14.96
N ARG A 43 -4.42 1.37 14.35
CA ARG A 43 -4.46 2.80 14.56
C ARG A 43 -5.35 3.14 15.77
N CYS A 44 -4.71 3.49 16.87
CA CYS A 44 -5.37 3.99 18.09
C CYS A 44 -6.30 5.17 17.76
N PRO A 45 -7.60 5.13 18.14
CA PRO A 45 -8.56 6.17 17.79
C PRO A 45 -8.26 7.53 18.44
N HIS A 46 -7.56 7.54 19.58
CA HIS A 46 -7.21 8.78 20.29
C HIS A 46 -6.28 9.68 19.46
N GLN A 47 -5.10 9.19 19.04
CA GLN A 47 -4.11 10.00 18.30
C GLN A 47 -3.36 9.24 17.19
N GLY A 48 -3.81 8.05 16.82
CA GLY A 48 -3.27 7.28 15.70
C GLY A 48 -2.05 6.42 16.01
N GLY A 49 -1.72 6.21 17.29
CA GLY A 49 -0.59 5.37 17.69
C GLY A 49 -0.76 3.89 17.33
N PRO A 50 0.35 3.14 17.15
CA PRO A 50 0.34 1.73 16.74
C PRO A 50 0.06 0.81 17.94
N LEU A 51 -1.18 0.33 18.08
CA LEU A 51 -1.59 -0.51 19.22
C LEU A 51 -0.80 -1.82 19.32
N GLY A 52 -0.42 -2.42 18.19
CA GLY A 52 0.35 -3.66 18.09
C GLY A 52 1.83 -3.51 18.47
N GLU A 53 2.31 -2.28 18.69
CA GLU A 53 3.61 -1.99 19.33
C GLU A 53 3.45 -1.68 20.84
N GLY A 54 2.22 -1.75 21.34
CA GLY A 54 1.87 -1.57 22.74
C GLY A 54 2.14 -2.83 23.57
N ARG A 55 1.40 -2.95 24.67
CA ARG A 55 1.47 -4.08 25.59
C ARG A 55 0.11 -4.30 26.24
N ILE A 56 -0.13 -5.48 26.80
CA ILE A 56 -1.31 -5.73 27.62
C ILE A 56 -0.95 -5.43 29.09
N GLU A 57 -1.71 -4.56 29.75
CA GLU A 57 -1.64 -4.28 31.19
C GLU A 57 -3.05 -4.30 31.77
N ASP A 58 -3.21 -4.96 32.93
CA ASP A 58 -4.50 -5.08 33.62
C ASP A 58 -5.67 -5.53 32.73
N GLY A 59 -5.36 -6.36 31.72
CA GLY A 59 -6.33 -6.86 30.73
C GLY A 59 -6.52 -5.99 29.50
N PHE A 60 -5.99 -4.77 29.47
CA PHE A 60 -6.16 -3.80 28.37
C PHE A 60 -4.93 -3.72 27.46
N VAL A 61 -5.16 -3.52 26.17
CA VAL A 61 -4.11 -3.09 25.23
C VAL A 61 -3.79 -1.63 25.49
N VAL A 62 -2.57 -1.36 25.94
CA VAL A 62 -2.05 -0.01 26.22
C VAL A 62 -1.30 0.52 25.02
N CYS A 63 -1.82 1.60 24.44
CA CYS A 63 -1.21 2.32 23.33
C CYS A 63 0.18 2.89 23.74
N PRO A 64 1.25 2.67 22.95
CA PRO A 64 2.60 3.05 23.33
C PRO A 64 2.86 4.56 23.34
N TRP A 65 2.00 5.37 22.70
CA TRP A 65 2.21 6.81 22.61
C TRP A 65 1.73 7.59 23.84
N HIS A 66 0.52 7.27 24.31
CA HIS A 66 -0.16 8.06 25.35
C HIS A 66 -0.81 7.21 26.43
N ALA A 67 -0.51 5.89 26.45
CA ALA A 67 -1.05 4.94 27.41
C ALA A 67 -2.59 4.85 27.44
N TYR A 68 -3.26 5.18 26.33
CA TYR A 68 -4.69 4.91 26.20
C TYR A 68 -4.96 3.41 26.13
N GLU A 69 -6.01 2.99 26.82
CA GLU A 69 -6.36 1.60 27.05
C GLU A 69 -7.58 1.19 26.22
N TYR A 70 -7.54 -0.02 25.69
CA TYR A 70 -8.63 -0.62 24.93
C TYR A 70 -8.75 -2.10 25.29
N ASP A 71 -9.98 -2.58 25.47
CA ASP A 71 -10.23 -4.00 25.64
C ASP A 71 -9.71 -4.74 24.39
N PRO A 72 -8.90 -5.81 24.55
CA PRO A 72 -8.28 -6.51 23.43
C PRO A 72 -9.28 -7.20 22.50
N ILE A 73 -10.49 -7.53 22.97
CA ILE A 73 -11.49 -8.31 22.26
C ILE A 73 -12.50 -7.40 21.54
N ASP A 74 -13.07 -6.43 22.24
CA ASP A 74 -14.13 -5.58 21.70
C ASP A 74 -13.71 -4.12 21.46
N GLY A 75 -12.49 -3.75 21.86
CA GLY A 75 -11.91 -2.43 21.64
C GLY A 75 -12.52 -1.32 22.49
N THR A 76 -13.45 -1.63 23.40
CA THR A 76 -14.05 -0.64 24.29
C THR A 76 -12.99 -0.06 25.23
N PRO A 77 -12.99 1.26 25.46
CA PRO A 77 -12.08 1.85 26.42
C PRO A 77 -12.61 1.67 27.85
N PRO A 78 -11.77 1.89 28.88
CA PRO A 78 -12.23 1.93 30.27
C PRO A 78 -13.36 2.93 30.50
N GLU A 79 -14.11 2.73 31.59
CA GLU A 79 -15.21 3.62 31.99
C GLU A 79 -14.74 5.08 32.07
N GLY A 80 -15.52 5.98 31.47
CA GLY A 80 -15.22 7.42 31.42
C GLY A 80 -14.59 7.90 30.12
N TYR A 81 -14.21 7.00 29.21
CA TYR A 81 -13.70 7.30 27.87
C TYR A 81 -14.69 6.89 26.78
N GLY A 82 -14.73 7.63 25.66
CA GLY A 82 -15.73 7.44 24.59
C GLY A 82 -15.19 6.87 23.27
N ASP A 83 -13.88 6.79 23.11
CA ASP A 83 -13.25 6.37 21.85
C ASP A 83 -12.99 4.86 21.87
N ALA A 84 -13.72 4.07 21.07
CA ALA A 84 -13.49 2.64 20.93
C ALA A 84 -12.58 2.34 19.73
N ALA A 85 -11.64 1.42 19.91
CA ALA A 85 -10.82 0.91 18.82
C ALA A 85 -11.66 -0.06 17.97
N PRO A 86 -11.70 0.08 16.62
CA PRO A 86 -12.41 -0.88 15.79
C PRO A 86 -11.86 -2.30 15.99
N CYS A 87 -12.73 -3.25 16.30
CA CYS A 87 -12.40 -4.67 16.42
C CYS A 87 -12.91 -5.46 15.22
N PHE A 88 -12.25 -6.57 14.92
CA PHE A 88 -12.59 -7.47 13.81
C PHE A 88 -12.90 -8.86 14.35
N ALA A 89 -13.88 -9.53 13.74
CA ALA A 89 -14.19 -10.90 14.11
C ALA A 89 -12.99 -11.80 13.80
N VAL A 90 -12.70 -12.72 14.72
CA VAL A 90 -11.56 -13.63 14.64
C VAL A 90 -12.02 -15.06 14.84
N GLU A 91 -11.44 -15.97 14.07
CA GLU A 91 -11.74 -17.39 14.10
C GLU A 91 -10.42 -18.16 14.01
N GLU A 92 -10.17 -19.04 14.97
CA GLU A 92 -9.08 -20.01 14.89
C GLU A 92 -9.60 -21.27 14.18
N ARG A 93 -8.96 -21.63 13.07
CA ARG A 93 -9.26 -22.81 12.25
C ARG A 93 -8.09 -23.79 12.33
N ASP A 94 -8.31 -25.03 11.90
CA ASP A 94 -7.30 -26.10 11.94
C ASP A 94 -5.96 -25.72 11.27
N ASP A 95 -6.02 -24.84 10.27
CA ASP A 95 -4.85 -24.40 9.51
C ASP A 95 -4.35 -22.99 9.86
N GLY A 96 -4.97 -22.26 10.81
CA GLY A 96 -4.46 -20.99 11.30
C GLY A 96 -5.50 -20.01 11.81
N LEU A 97 -5.04 -18.79 12.10
CA LEU A 97 -5.89 -17.71 12.59
C LEU A 97 -6.46 -16.89 11.42
N TYR A 98 -7.76 -16.64 11.45
CA TYR A 98 -8.46 -15.87 10.44
C TYR A 98 -9.13 -14.64 11.05
N VAL A 99 -9.10 -13.54 10.32
CA VAL A 99 -9.79 -12.30 10.68
C VAL A 99 -10.76 -11.90 9.57
N GLU A 100 -11.97 -11.52 9.94
CA GLU A 100 -12.96 -10.98 9.01
C GLU A 100 -12.69 -9.49 8.78
N LEU A 101 -12.28 -9.14 7.56
CA LEU A 101 -11.95 -7.77 7.18
C LEU A 101 -12.93 -7.25 6.11
N PRO A 102 -13.23 -5.95 6.10
CA PRO A 102 -13.94 -5.33 4.99
C PRO A 102 -13.13 -5.48 3.70
N ILE A 103 -13.79 -5.95 2.64
CA ILE A 103 -13.19 -5.97 1.31
C ILE A 103 -13.00 -4.52 0.86
N VAL A 104 -11.75 -4.15 0.59
CA VAL A 104 -11.44 -2.87 -0.03
C VAL A 104 -11.56 -3.06 -1.52
N GLU A 105 -12.69 -2.65 -2.09
CA GLU A 105 -12.85 -2.62 -3.55
C GLU A 105 -11.83 -1.66 -4.14
N GLU A 106 -10.96 -2.18 -5.00
CA GLU A 106 -10.01 -1.37 -5.72
C GLU A 106 -10.78 -0.56 -6.77
N THR A 107 -10.88 0.74 -6.55
CA THR A 107 -11.55 1.63 -7.48
C THR A 107 -10.61 2.00 -8.61
N VAL A 108 -11.16 2.10 -9.83
CA VAL A 108 -10.42 2.61 -10.99
C VAL A 108 -10.04 4.06 -10.70
N SER A 109 -8.74 4.33 -10.65
CA SER A 109 -8.21 5.67 -10.46
C SER A 109 -8.13 6.43 -11.78
N ILE A 110 -7.98 7.76 -11.70
CA ILE A 110 -7.71 8.59 -12.88
C ILE A 110 -6.41 8.15 -13.55
N MET A 111 -5.44 7.66 -12.79
CA MET A 111 -4.17 7.19 -13.34
C MET A 111 -4.33 5.90 -14.14
N ASP A 112 -5.23 5.00 -13.73
CA ASP A 112 -5.55 3.81 -14.52
C ASP A 112 -6.14 4.21 -15.88
N GLN A 113 -7.07 5.16 -15.90
CA GLN A 113 -7.64 5.71 -17.14
C GLN A 113 -6.59 6.41 -18.03
N MET A 114 -5.64 7.13 -17.43
CA MET A 114 -4.53 7.72 -18.20
C MET A 114 -3.69 6.63 -18.87
N VAL A 115 -3.39 5.54 -18.17
CA VAL A 115 -2.63 4.41 -18.73
C VAL A 115 -3.43 3.72 -19.84
N ASP A 116 -4.74 3.53 -19.67
CA ASP A 116 -5.59 2.94 -20.70
C ASP A 116 -5.53 3.74 -22.00
N VAL A 117 -5.70 5.07 -21.93
CA VAL A 117 -5.57 5.96 -23.10
C VAL A 117 -4.17 5.89 -23.71
N MET A 118 -3.11 5.84 -22.89
CA MET A 118 -1.74 5.68 -23.40
C MET A 118 -1.56 4.37 -24.16
N THR A 119 -2.08 3.25 -23.62
CA THR A 119 -1.98 1.94 -24.27
C THR A 119 -2.81 1.88 -25.54
N ASP A 120 -3.99 2.50 -25.57
CA ASP A 120 -4.83 2.63 -26.77
C ASP A 120 -4.15 3.43 -27.88
N TRP A 121 -3.29 4.39 -27.52
CA TRP A 121 -2.45 5.14 -28.46
C TRP A 121 -1.16 4.40 -28.86
N GLY A 122 -0.99 3.15 -28.42
CA GLY A 122 0.12 2.29 -28.80
C GLY A 122 1.39 2.46 -27.96
N VAL A 123 1.31 3.11 -26.80
CA VAL A 123 2.43 3.17 -25.85
C VAL A 123 2.48 1.87 -25.05
N ASP A 124 3.35 0.96 -25.46
CA ASP A 124 3.53 -0.37 -24.84
C ASP A 124 4.82 -0.47 -23.98
N THR A 125 5.59 0.61 -23.90
CA THR A 125 6.92 0.62 -23.28
C THR A 125 7.13 1.91 -22.49
N VAL A 126 7.45 1.76 -21.20
CA VAL A 126 7.61 2.87 -20.25
C VAL A 126 8.97 2.77 -19.54
N PHE A 127 9.74 3.85 -19.54
CA PHE A 127 10.99 3.97 -18.78
C PHE A 127 10.81 4.98 -17.64
N GLY A 128 11.08 4.64 -16.39
CA GLY A 128 10.98 5.68 -15.37
C GLY A 128 11.33 5.29 -13.94
N MET A 129 11.16 6.28 -13.08
CA MET A 129 11.50 6.22 -11.67
C MET A 129 10.23 6.44 -10.83
N VAL A 130 10.02 5.56 -9.85
CA VAL A 130 8.92 5.68 -8.89
C VAL A 130 9.36 6.56 -7.72
N GLY A 131 8.47 7.45 -7.27
CA GLY A 131 8.62 8.20 -6.03
C GLY A 131 7.30 8.79 -5.55
N HIS A 132 7.30 9.38 -4.35
CA HIS A 132 6.07 9.77 -3.66
C HIS A 132 5.07 10.58 -4.50
N SER A 133 5.56 11.50 -5.34
CA SER A 133 4.68 12.37 -6.15
C SER A 133 4.08 11.72 -7.40
N ASN A 134 4.48 10.48 -7.76
CA ASN A 134 3.95 9.77 -8.93
C ASN A 134 3.44 8.35 -8.63
N LEU A 135 3.26 8.00 -7.35
CA LEU A 135 2.88 6.65 -6.91
C LEU A 135 1.60 6.12 -7.59
N GLY A 136 0.58 6.96 -7.78
CA GLY A 136 -0.65 6.54 -8.44
C GLY A 136 -0.43 6.12 -9.91
N LEU A 137 0.42 6.85 -10.64
CA LEU A 137 0.75 6.50 -12.03
C LEU A 137 1.66 5.27 -12.10
N ALA A 138 2.60 5.15 -11.15
CA ALA A 138 3.44 3.96 -11.04
C ALA A 138 2.61 2.70 -10.74
N ASP A 139 1.60 2.80 -9.88
CA ASP A 139 0.70 1.68 -9.57
C ASP A 139 -0.16 1.31 -10.80
N ALA A 140 -0.67 2.30 -11.54
CA ALA A 140 -1.38 2.06 -12.80
C ALA A 140 -0.49 1.35 -13.85
N PHE A 141 0.77 1.76 -14.00
CA PHE A 141 1.72 1.05 -14.85
C PHE A 141 1.99 -0.38 -14.38
N ARG A 142 2.13 -0.61 -13.07
CA ARG A 142 2.31 -1.95 -12.50
C ARG A 142 1.12 -2.87 -12.82
N LYS A 143 -0.11 -2.36 -12.71
CA LYS A 143 -1.33 -3.11 -13.07
C LYS A 143 -1.34 -3.43 -14.56
N ALA A 144 -1.10 -2.43 -15.42
CA ALA A 144 -1.06 -2.63 -16.86
C ALA A 144 0.05 -3.58 -17.32
N GLU A 145 1.20 -3.60 -16.64
CA GLU A 145 2.26 -4.58 -16.87
C GLU A 145 1.83 -5.99 -16.45
N ALA A 146 1.19 -6.14 -15.29
CA ALA A 146 0.65 -7.43 -14.85
C ALA A 146 -0.40 -8.00 -15.81
N ASP A 147 -1.19 -7.13 -16.44
CA ASP A 147 -2.16 -7.48 -17.49
C ASP A 147 -1.50 -7.75 -18.86
N GLY A 148 -0.20 -7.49 -19.01
CA GLY A 148 0.54 -7.65 -20.27
C GLY A 148 0.27 -6.57 -21.32
N ARG A 149 -0.33 -5.43 -20.93
CA ARG A 149 -0.66 -4.32 -21.85
C ARG A 149 0.53 -3.42 -22.17
N LEU A 150 1.49 -3.31 -21.25
CA LEU A 150 2.74 -2.57 -21.43
C LEU A 150 3.89 -3.25 -20.69
N ARG A 151 5.12 -2.76 -20.92
CA ARG A 151 6.33 -3.16 -20.20
C ARG A 151 6.92 -1.97 -19.46
N TYR A 152 7.30 -2.19 -18.21
CA TYR A 152 7.92 -1.18 -17.36
C TYR A 152 9.42 -1.44 -17.19
N PHE A 153 10.22 -0.41 -17.43
CA PHE A 153 11.66 -0.42 -17.23
C PHE A 153 12.05 0.59 -16.16
N GLY A 154 12.40 0.06 -14.98
CA GLY A 154 12.93 0.88 -13.89
C GLY A 154 14.30 1.44 -14.23
N ILE A 155 14.46 2.76 -14.08
CA ILE A 155 15.72 3.48 -14.30
C ILE A 155 16.31 4.01 -12.99
N ARG A 156 17.59 4.40 -13.02
CA ARG A 156 18.29 5.02 -11.87
C ARG A 156 18.54 6.53 -12.02
N HIS A 157 18.29 7.08 -13.20
CA HIS A 157 18.43 8.50 -13.48
C HIS A 157 17.46 8.92 -14.58
N GLU A 158 16.67 9.97 -14.36
CA GLU A 158 15.56 10.35 -15.24
C GLU A 158 16.03 10.63 -16.67
N GLY A 159 17.16 11.33 -16.82
CA GLY A 159 17.77 11.57 -18.13
C GLY A 159 18.05 10.28 -18.91
N ALA A 160 18.46 9.20 -18.23
CA ALA A 160 18.67 7.91 -18.89
C ALA A 160 17.34 7.30 -19.38
N GLY A 161 16.26 7.46 -18.60
CA GLY A 161 14.92 7.06 -19.01
C GLY A 161 14.40 7.85 -20.22
N ALA A 162 14.63 9.17 -20.24
CA ALA A 162 14.24 10.00 -21.38
C ALA A 162 15.02 9.64 -22.66
N PHE A 163 16.33 9.43 -22.56
CA PHE A 163 17.14 8.98 -23.71
C PHE A 163 16.77 7.57 -24.16
N ALA A 164 16.44 6.66 -23.23
CA ALA A 164 15.97 5.32 -23.58
C ALA A 164 14.65 5.37 -24.35
N ALA A 165 13.69 6.20 -23.91
CA ALA A 165 12.43 6.41 -24.62
C ALA A 165 12.65 6.99 -26.04
N SER A 166 13.48 8.02 -26.16
CA SER A 166 13.87 8.61 -27.45
C SER A 166 14.53 7.58 -28.37
N GLY A 167 15.52 6.83 -27.87
CA GLY A 167 16.21 5.78 -28.62
C GLY A 167 15.29 4.63 -29.03
N TYR A 168 14.36 4.23 -28.15
CA TYR A 168 13.34 3.23 -28.47
C TYR A 168 12.48 3.69 -29.65
N ALA A 169 12.03 4.95 -29.63
CA ALA A 169 11.21 5.48 -30.72
C ALA A 169 11.97 5.52 -32.05
N LYS A 170 13.23 5.96 -32.06
CA LYS A 170 14.10 5.95 -33.25
C LYS A 170 14.32 4.54 -33.80
N ALA A 171 14.53 3.56 -32.92
CA ALA A 171 14.84 2.19 -33.34
C ALA A 171 13.60 1.39 -33.77
N SER A 172 12.45 1.62 -33.13
CA SER A 172 11.24 0.81 -33.32
C SER A 172 10.20 1.47 -34.22
N GLY A 173 10.25 2.79 -34.41
CA GLY A 173 9.19 3.58 -35.03
C GLY A 173 7.91 3.67 -34.18
N LYS A 174 7.95 3.23 -32.92
CA LYS A 174 6.82 3.26 -31.98
C LYS A 174 7.10 4.22 -30.82
N PRO A 175 6.09 4.92 -30.29
CA PRO A 175 6.28 5.77 -29.13
C PRO A 175 6.65 4.94 -27.89
N ALA A 176 7.49 5.51 -27.03
CA ALA A 176 7.70 5.05 -25.66
C ALA A 176 7.49 6.23 -24.71
N ALA A 177 7.03 5.95 -23.50
CA ALA A 177 6.89 6.98 -22.47
C ALA A 177 8.11 6.96 -21.54
N CYS A 178 8.43 8.13 -21.00
CA CYS A 178 9.24 8.23 -19.79
C CYS A 178 8.50 9.02 -18.73
N PHE A 179 8.66 8.64 -17.46
CA PHE A 179 8.07 9.36 -16.34
C PHE A 179 9.05 9.52 -15.18
N SER A 180 8.83 10.56 -14.39
CA SER A 180 9.70 10.99 -13.31
C SER A 180 8.89 11.45 -12.10
N ILE A 181 9.59 11.64 -10.99
CA ILE A 181 9.13 12.27 -9.76
C ILE A 181 9.10 13.80 -9.97
N ALA A 182 8.17 14.49 -9.31
CA ALA A 182 8.15 15.96 -9.26
C ALA A 182 9.44 16.55 -8.67
N GLY A 183 9.81 17.75 -9.11
CA GLY A 183 11.04 18.43 -8.68
C GLY A 183 12.20 18.20 -9.66
N PRO A 184 13.46 18.03 -9.17
CA PRO A 184 14.64 17.94 -10.02
C PRO A 184 14.57 16.84 -11.09
N GLY A 185 13.85 15.75 -10.82
CA GLY A 185 13.66 14.68 -11.80
C GLY A 185 12.99 15.16 -13.09
N ALA A 186 12.01 16.08 -13.00
CA ALA A 186 11.39 16.66 -14.19
C ALA A 186 12.39 17.44 -15.05
N THR A 187 13.30 18.19 -14.41
CA THR A 187 14.37 18.91 -15.13
C THR A 187 15.42 17.95 -15.70
N ASN A 188 15.69 16.82 -15.03
CA ASN A 188 16.61 15.79 -15.52
C ASN A 188 16.10 15.09 -16.79
N LEU A 189 14.78 15.06 -17.05
CA LEU A 189 14.22 14.53 -18.29
C LEU A 189 14.48 15.43 -19.52
N LEU A 190 14.69 16.73 -19.32
CA LEU A 190 14.65 17.74 -20.39
C LEU A 190 15.61 17.44 -21.55
N THR A 191 16.82 16.96 -21.25
CA THR A 191 17.81 16.69 -22.30
C THR A 191 17.36 15.58 -23.24
N GLY A 192 16.80 14.48 -22.71
CA GLY A 192 16.30 13.38 -23.53
C GLY A 192 15.00 13.71 -24.26
N LEU A 193 14.11 14.50 -23.62
CA LEU A 193 12.91 15.02 -24.28
C LEU A 193 13.25 15.99 -25.42
N TRP A 194 14.30 16.80 -25.24
CA TRP A 194 14.79 17.69 -26.30
C TRP A 194 15.40 16.91 -27.46
N ASP A 195 16.15 15.84 -27.18
CA ASP A 195 16.68 14.93 -28.19
C ASP A 195 15.55 14.28 -29.02
N ALA A 196 14.49 13.76 -28.35
CA ALA A 196 13.32 13.23 -29.04
C ALA A 196 12.65 14.28 -29.95
N LYS A 197 12.44 15.49 -29.41
CA LYS A 197 11.87 16.62 -30.17
C LYS A 197 12.73 17.01 -31.38
N ALA A 198 14.04 17.07 -31.22
CA ALA A 198 14.96 17.46 -32.29
C ALA A 198 14.92 16.45 -33.45
N ASP A 199 14.82 15.17 -33.12
CA ASP A 199 14.75 14.07 -34.08
C ASP A 199 13.31 13.77 -34.55
N ARG A 200 12.33 14.49 -34.01
CA ARG A 200 10.89 14.40 -34.33
C ARG A 200 10.30 13.01 -34.06
N VAL A 201 10.64 12.45 -32.89
CA VAL A 201 10.12 11.20 -32.35
C VAL A 201 9.42 11.41 -31.02
#